data_AF-A0AA88MWY8-F1
#
_entry.id   AF-A0AA88MWY8-F1
#
_cell.length_a   1.000
_cell.length_b   1.000
_cell.length_c   1.000
_cell.angle_alpha   90.00
_cell.angle_beta   90.00
_cell.angle_gamma   90.00
#
_symmetry.space_group_name_H-M   'P 1'
#
loop_
_entity.id
_entity.type
_entity.pdbx_description
1 polymer ?
#
loop_
_entity_poly.entity_id
_entity_poly.type
_entity_poly.pdbx_seq_one_letter_code
_entity_poly.pdbx_strand_id
1 'polypeptide(L)'
;MQLCSLHHCVLFFLIFTFTTAPVSALEICPTRTKLHQPVTLSCNHQCSGLLQWSLLSNRDVVQAQCDQTSCKSEEGFSISHDQYLKGDSSLTITEADYSKRNEYACECDDSDFAYVRLVIETVFTPVQMKSDENLKLNVSIPELVEVIYKSGDAANEVICNVTKDSLQCKDDYRHRTSLTYPELTLRDMKPRDSGSYTIRDTKNNEDIQIYAVSVEEPGFPVWGIVMIVLIILCCCAGVGIYLMHRKHRINQVRVTVNRRLLCVDQIVQQAEEGTEEKIREADEAIDELEQQYDNTIYSEQVLMLCEVKREHLKRYKPEHIKEEHLRTEDKKILWKVEELIDSLQKLRDGAEGEQEAASFTVVDEIEKHLTEFKKWCEEKRGEDN
;
A
#
# COMPACT_ATOMS: atom_id res chain seq x y z
N MET A 1 -32.28 49.33 -33.38
CA MET A 1 -33.42 48.65 -34.00
C MET A 1 -32.97 48.02 -35.30
N GLN A 2 -32.70 46.72 -35.29
CA GLN A 2 -32.87 45.87 -36.46
C GLN A 2 -33.07 44.46 -35.92
N LEU A 3 -34.34 44.07 -35.79
CA LEU A 3 -34.74 42.72 -35.42
C LEU A 3 -34.38 41.80 -36.59
N CYS A 4 -33.32 41.01 -36.44
CA CYS A 4 -33.12 39.85 -37.31
C CYS A 4 -34.12 38.77 -36.89
N SER A 5 -35.05 38.54 -37.81
CA SER A 5 -36.19 37.65 -37.74
C SER A 5 -35.81 36.21 -37.37
N LEU A 6 -36.47 35.68 -36.33
CA LEU A 6 -36.40 34.26 -35.90
C LEU A 6 -36.70 33.27 -37.04
N HIS A 7 -37.39 33.70 -38.10
CA HIS A 7 -37.74 32.84 -39.23
C HIS A 7 -36.55 32.43 -40.11
N HIS A 8 -35.45 33.19 -40.13
CA HIS A 8 -34.24 32.81 -40.89
C HIS A 8 -33.38 31.78 -40.15
N CYS A 9 -33.40 31.75 -38.82
CA CYS A 9 -32.67 30.75 -38.05
C CYS A 9 -33.31 29.36 -38.16
N VAL A 10 -34.64 29.27 -38.15
CA VAL A 10 -35.33 27.98 -38.26
C VAL A 10 -35.19 27.36 -39.66
N LEU A 11 -35.13 28.18 -40.72
CA LEU A 11 -34.93 27.68 -42.08
C LEU A 11 -33.49 27.16 -42.32
N PHE A 12 -32.49 27.73 -41.63
CA PHE A 12 -31.10 27.26 -41.73
C PHE A 12 -30.88 25.92 -40.99
N PHE A 13 -31.62 25.67 -39.90
CA PHE A 13 -31.61 24.37 -39.22
C PHE A 13 -32.38 23.27 -39.97
N LEU A 14 -33.32 23.61 -40.85
CA LEU A 14 -34.08 22.63 -41.63
C LEU A 14 -33.37 22.14 -42.92
N ILE A 15 -32.32 22.81 -43.38
CA ILE A 15 -31.60 22.46 -44.62
C ILE A 15 -30.31 21.67 -44.34
N PHE A 16 -29.85 21.58 -43.09
CA PHE A 16 -28.63 20.88 -42.71
C PHE A 16 -28.84 19.58 -41.92
N THR A 17 -30.02 18.96 -42.00
CA THR A 17 -30.18 17.53 -41.73
C THR A 17 -29.91 16.75 -43.01
N PHE A 18 -28.70 16.88 -43.56
CA PHE A 18 -28.17 15.80 -44.38
C PHE A 18 -27.94 14.65 -43.42
N THR A 19 -28.93 13.77 -43.33
CA THR A 19 -28.74 12.42 -42.85
C THR A 19 -27.71 11.79 -43.78
N THR A 20 -26.43 11.96 -43.46
CA THR A 20 -25.43 10.98 -43.85
C THR A 20 -25.88 9.72 -43.14
N ALA A 21 -26.70 8.92 -43.82
CA ALA A 21 -26.82 7.52 -43.44
C ALA A 21 -25.37 7.04 -43.29
N PRO A 22 -24.99 6.48 -42.12
CA PRO A 22 -23.69 5.83 -42.04
C PRO A 22 -23.68 4.86 -43.23
N VAL A 23 -22.70 5.03 -44.12
CA VAL A 23 -22.40 4.00 -45.11
C VAL A 23 -22.17 2.77 -44.26
N SER A 24 -23.15 1.88 -44.23
CA SER A 24 -23.06 0.65 -43.46
C SER A 24 -21.82 -0.06 -43.99
N ALA A 25 -20.73 0.01 -43.23
CA ALA A 25 -19.58 -0.81 -43.50
C ALA A 25 -20.10 -2.24 -43.54
N LEU A 26 -19.78 -2.98 -44.61
CA LEU A 26 -20.13 -4.38 -44.74
C LEU A 26 -19.57 -5.10 -43.50
N GLU A 27 -20.43 -5.50 -42.56
CA GLU A 27 -20.01 -6.23 -41.36
C GLU A 27 -19.62 -7.65 -41.77
N ILE A 28 -18.36 -7.83 -42.16
CA ILE A 28 -17.79 -9.14 -42.43
C ILE A 28 -17.44 -9.79 -41.09
N CYS A 29 -18.20 -10.82 -40.71
CA CYS A 29 -17.90 -11.61 -39.53
C CYS A 29 -16.53 -12.31 -39.69
N PRO A 30 -15.60 -12.15 -38.73
CA PRO A 30 -14.29 -12.78 -38.84
C PRO A 30 -14.34 -14.27 -38.48
N THR A 31 -13.71 -15.10 -39.30
CA THR A 31 -13.37 -16.48 -38.96
C THR A 31 -12.04 -16.49 -38.22
N ARG A 32 -12.05 -16.95 -36.97
CA ARG A 32 -10.85 -17.01 -36.13
C ARG A 32 -10.26 -18.41 -36.13
N THR A 33 -8.94 -18.50 -36.20
CA THR A 33 -8.22 -19.78 -36.11
C THR A 33 -6.88 -19.61 -35.40
N LYS A 34 -6.35 -20.71 -34.87
CA LYS A 34 -5.01 -20.72 -34.27
C LYS A 34 -3.94 -20.80 -35.36
N LEU A 35 -2.77 -20.24 -35.05
CA LEU A 35 -1.60 -20.31 -35.91
C LEU A 35 -1.24 -21.77 -36.22
N HIS A 36 -0.92 -22.04 -37.49
CA HIS A 36 -0.59 -23.35 -38.08
C HIS A 36 -1.71 -24.40 -38.03
N GLN A 37 -2.95 -24.02 -37.70
CA GLN A 37 -4.09 -24.94 -37.76
C GLN A 37 -4.84 -24.80 -39.10
N PRO A 38 -5.45 -25.89 -39.61
CA PRO A 38 -6.35 -25.78 -40.74
C PRO A 38 -7.61 -25.00 -40.36
N VAL A 39 -8.19 -24.29 -41.34
CA VAL A 39 -9.44 -23.54 -41.16
C VAL A 39 -10.28 -23.61 -42.42
N THR A 40 -11.59 -23.71 -42.25
CA THR A 40 -12.55 -23.70 -43.36
C THR A 40 -13.29 -22.37 -43.40
N LEU A 41 -13.19 -21.65 -44.52
CA LEU A 41 -13.96 -20.46 -44.83
C LEU A 41 -15.28 -20.90 -45.44
N SER A 42 -16.38 -20.66 -44.73
CA SER A 42 -17.69 -21.16 -45.13
C SER A 42 -18.25 -20.40 -46.34
N CYS A 43 -18.72 -21.14 -47.35
CA CYS A 43 -19.54 -20.61 -48.43
C CYS A 43 -20.59 -21.65 -48.82
N ASN A 44 -21.76 -21.57 -48.16
CA ASN A 44 -22.84 -22.55 -48.33
C ASN A 44 -23.82 -22.10 -49.42
N HIS A 45 -23.29 -21.92 -50.63
CA HIS A 45 -24.08 -21.54 -51.79
C HIS A 45 -23.85 -22.54 -52.92
N GLN A 46 -24.96 -22.95 -53.53
CA GLN A 46 -24.93 -23.80 -54.70
C GLN A 46 -24.56 -22.95 -55.91
N CYS A 47 -23.42 -23.25 -56.52
CA CYS A 47 -22.97 -22.62 -57.76
C CYS A 47 -23.19 -23.58 -58.93
N SER A 48 -23.88 -23.11 -59.97
CA SER A 48 -24.04 -23.88 -61.22
C SER A 48 -22.90 -23.67 -62.20
N GLY A 49 -22.18 -22.55 -62.10
CA GLY A 49 -21.12 -22.13 -63.01
C GLY A 49 -19.72 -22.35 -62.47
N LEU A 50 -18.84 -21.35 -62.65
CA LEU A 50 -17.47 -21.36 -62.16
C LEU A 50 -17.43 -20.71 -60.77
N LEU A 51 -17.09 -21.50 -59.75
CA LEU A 51 -16.80 -21.00 -58.42
C LEU A 51 -15.36 -20.51 -58.34
N GLN A 52 -15.14 -19.33 -57.77
CA GLN A 52 -13.81 -18.78 -57.49
C GLN A 52 -13.72 -18.28 -56.05
N TRP A 53 -12.59 -18.57 -55.42
CA TRP A 53 -12.16 -17.93 -54.20
C TRP A 53 -11.01 -16.99 -54.51
N SER A 54 -11.20 -15.70 -54.27
CA SER A 54 -10.23 -14.65 -54.56
C SER A 54 -9.99 -13.76 -53.34
N LEU A 55 -8.93 -12.96 -53.37
CA LEU A 55 -8.72 -11.92 -52.36
C LEU A 55 -9.68 -10.76 -52.62
N LEU A 56 -10.39 -10.29 -51.59
CA LEU A 56 -11.35 -9.19 -51.74
C LEU A 56 -10.69 -7.91 -52.25
N SER A 57 -9.45 -7.67 -51.83
CA SER A 57 -8.64 -6.51 -52.25
C SER A 57 -8.05 -6.64 -53.65
N ASN A 58 -7.96 -7.86 -54.21
CA ASN A 58 -7.45 -8.12 -55.54
C ASN A 58 -8.06 -9.40 -56.13
N ARG A 59 -9.14 -9.25 -56.88
CA ARG A 59 -9.92 -10.35 -57.47
C ARG A 59 -9.14 -11.17 -58.51
N ASP A 60 -8.07 -10.61 -59.09
CA ASP A 60 -7.23 -11.30 -60.06
C ASP A 60 -6.39 -12.42 -59.41
N VAL A 61 -6.25 -12.42 -58.07
CA VAL A 61 -5.49 -13.42 -57.33
C VAL A 61 -6.44 -14.51 -56.82
N VAL A 62 -6.69 -15.49 -57.70
CA VAL A 62 -7.52 -16.67 -57.41
C VAL A 62 -6.74 -17.68 -56.56
N GLN A 63 -7.30 -18.06 -55.42
CA GLN A 63 -6.73 -19.03 -54.47
C GLN A 63 -7.24 -20.45 -54.73
N ALA A 64 -8.49 -20.57 -55.17
CA ALA A 64 -9.09 -21.82 -55.59
C ALA A 64 -10.24 -21.57 -56.57
N GLN A 65 -10.50 -22.55 -57.42
CA GLN A 65 -11.63 -22.54 -58.35
C GLN A 65 -12.21 -23.94 -58.54
N CYS A 66 -13.52 -24.04 -58.74
CA CYS A 66 -14.21 -25.28 -59.05
C CYS A 66 -15.25 -25.07 -60.16
N ASP A 67 -15.42 -26.07 -60.99
CA ASP A 67 -16.54 -26.20 -61.92
C ASP A 67 -17.20 -27.58 -61.79
N GLN A 68 -18.18 -27.88 -62.64
CA GLN A 68 -18.91 -29.16 -62.62
C GLN A 68 -18.02 -30.39 -62.87
N THR A 69 -16.80 -30.22 -63.37
CA THR A 69 -15.90 -31.30 -63.77
C THR A 69 -14.68 -31.47 -62.88
N SER A 70 -14.15 -30.38 -62.32
CA SER A 70 -12.92 -30.42 -61.53
C SER A 70 -12.74 -29.21 -60.63
N CYS A 71 -11.78 -29.31 -59.71
CA CYS A 71 -11.35 -28.23 -58.84
C CYS A 71 -9.83 -28.05 -58.89
N LYS A 72 -9.36 -26.82 -58.69
CA LYS A 72 -7.95 -26.46 -58.61
C LYS A 72 -7.75 -25.47 -57.47
N SER A 73 -6.64 -25.58 -56.75
CA SER A 73 -6.28 -24.65 -55.67
C SER A 73 -4.78 -24.41 -55.64
N GLU A 74 -4.42 -23.21 -55.20
CA GLU A 74 -3.05 -22.82 -54.89
C GLU A 74 -2.51 -23.58 -53.67
N GLU A 75 -1.19 -23.58 -53.51
CA GLU A 75 -0.54 -24.23 -52.38
C GLU A 75 -1.04 -23.67 -51.03
N GLY A 76 -1.36 -24.55 -50.10
CA GLY A 76 -1.92 -24.18 -48.80
C GLY A 76 -3.44 -23.99 -48.79
N PHE A 77 -4.10 -24.13 -49.94
CA PHE A 77 -5.56 -24.09 -50.10
C PHE A 77 -6.09 -25.40 -50.66
N SER A 78 -7.31 -25.75 -50.27
CA SER A 78 -7.97 -26.99 -50.67
C SER A 78 -9.47 -26.80 -50.76
N ILE A 79 -10.05 -27.30 -51.83
CA ILE A 79 -11.50 -27.34 -52.04
C ILE A 79 -11.89 -28.73 -52.56
N SER A 80 -13.01 -29.26 -52.06
CA SER A 80 -13.47 -30.61 -52.41
C SER A 80 -14.49 -30.54 -53.53
N HIS A 81 -14.18 -31.19 -54.66
CA HIS A 81 -15.13 -31.30 -55.78
C HIS A 81 -16.42 -32.04 -55.37
N ASP A 82 -16.30 -33.09 -54.56
CA ASP A 82 -17.46 -33.84 -54.05
C ASP A 82 -18.38 -33.00 -53.15
N GLN A 83 -17.83 -32.04 -52.40
CA GLN A 83 -18.62 -31.12 -51.56
C GLN A 83 -19.23 -29.99 -52.40
N TYR A 84 -18.48 -29.47 -53.37
CA TYR A 84 -18.95 -28.49 -54.34
C TYR A 84 -20.22 -28.98 -55.06
N LEU A 85 -20.20 -30.22 -55.57
CA LEU A 85 -21.36 -30.82 -56.24
C LEU A 85 -22.58 -31.01 -55.30
N LYS A 86 -22.37 -31.02 -53.98
CA LYS A 86 -23.43 -31.06 -52.96
C LYS A 86 -23.90 -29.66 -52.52
N GLY A 87 -23.34 -28.59 -53.09
CA GLY A 87 -23.66 -27.21 -52.77
C GLY A 87 -22.84 -26.60 -51.63
N ASP A 88 -21.78 -27.27 -51.18
CA ASP A 88 -20.82 -26.73 -50.22
C ASP A 88 -19.57 -26.24 -50.97
N SER A 89 -19.47 -24.92 -51.10
CA SER A 89 -18.41 -24.21 -51.82
C SER A 89 -17.32 -23.71 -50.87
N SER A 90 -17.23 -24.26 -49.66
CA SER A 90 -16.30 -23.80 -48.63
C SER A 90 -14.83 -24.07 -49.00
N LEU A 91 -13.96 -23.11 -48.69
CA LEU A 91 -12.52 -23.21 -48.90
C LEU A 91 -11.82 -23.66 -47.62
N THR A 92 -10.93 -24.64 -47.70
CA THR A 92 -10.08 -25.02 -46.57
C THR A 92 -8.67 -24.51 -46.78
N ILE A 93 -8.19 -23.69 -45.85
CA ILE A 93 -6.78 -23.34 -45.71
C ILE A 93 -6.14 -24.44 -44.87
N THR A 94 -5.16 -25.15 -45.42
CA THR A 94 -4.60 -26.35 -44.78
C THR A 94 -3.70 -26.03 -43.59
N GLU A 95 -3.05 -24.86 -43.61
CA GLU A 95 -2.20 -24.36 -42.53
C GLU A 95 -2.29 -22.84 -42.49
N ALA A 96 -3.04 -22.31 -41.51
CA ALA A 96 -3.25 -20.88 -41.37
C ALA A 96 -2.02 -20.18 -40.76
N ASP A 97 -1.55 -19.12 -41.40
CA ASP A 97 -0.46 -18.27 -40.92
C ASP A 97 -0.78 -16.79 -41.21
N TYR A 98 0.10 -15.88 -40.76
CA TYR A 98 -0.10 -14.45 -40.95
C TYR A 98 -0.06 -13.99 -42.43
N SER A 99 0.54 -14.77 -43.33
CA SER A 99 0.55 -14.48 -44.77
C SER A 99 -0.78 -14.81 -45.44
N LYS A 100 -1.52 -15.79 -44.91
CA LYS A 100 -2.88 -16.15 -45.34
C LYS A 100 -3.96 -15.34 -44.63
N ARG A 101 -3.60 -14.42 -43.74
CA ARG A 101 -4.57 -13.52 -43.11
C ARG A 101 -5.03 -12.48 -44.13
N ASN A 102 -6.29 -12.55 -44.55
CA ASN A 102 -6.88 -11.59 -45.49
C ASN A 102 -8.42 -11.62 -45.43
N GLU A 103 -9.03 -10.77 -46.24
CA GLU A 103 -10.43 -10.83 -46.61
C GLU A 103 -10.55 -11.59 -47.93
N TYR A 104 -11.35 -12.64 -47.90
CA TYR A 104 -11.60 -13.55 -48.99
C TYR A 104 -13.02 -13.39 -49.49
N ALA A 105 -13.21 -13.64 -50.77
CA ALA A 105 -14.51 -13.62 -51.38
C ALA A 105 -14.77 -14.91 -52.14
N CYS A 106 -15.99 -15.42 -51.96
CA CYS A 106 -16.54 -16.56 -52.65
C CYS A 106 -17.43 -16.03 -53.78
N GLU A 107 -17.02 -16.24 -55.01
CA GLU A 107 -17.70 -15.80 -56.23
C GLU A 107 -18.21 -17.01 -57.00
N CYS A 108 -19.39 -16.89 -57.60
CA CYS A 108 -19.90 -17.83 -58.59
C CYS A 108 -20.25 -17.07 -59.86
N ASP A 109 -19.55 -17.38 -60.94
CA ASP A 109 -19.53 -16.58 -62.17
C ASP A 109 -19.23 -15.11 -61.83
N ASP A 110 -20.20 -14.20 -62.01
CA ASP A 110 -20.05 -12.76 -61.74
C ASP A 110 -20.78 -12.32 -60.45
N SER A 111 -21.22 -13.25 -59.61
CA SER A 111 -21.99 -12.95 -58.38
C SER A 111 -21.21 -13.29 -57.12
N ASP A 112 -21.02 -12.30 -56.25
CA ASP A 112 -20.46 -12.50 -54.91
C ASP A 112 -21.48 -13.20 -53.99
N PHE A 113 -21.09 -14.33 -53.42
CA PHE A 113 -21.90 -15.12 -52.50
C PHE A 113 -21.58 -14.86 -51.03
N ALA A 114 -20.29 -14.76 -50.70
CA ALA A 114 -19.86 -14.56 -49.32
C ALA A 114 -18.53 -13.82 -49.25
N TYR A 115 -18.37 -13.04 -48.17
CA TYR A 115 -17.12 -12.42 -47.78
C TYR A 115 -16.72 -12.97 -46.43
N VAL A 116 -15.45 -13.37 -46.30
CA VAL A 116 -14.92 -13.97 -45.07
C VAL A 116 -13.60 -13.32 -44.73
N ARG A 117 -13.50 -12.73 -43.54
CA ARG A 117 -12.24 -12.22 -43.00
C ARG A 117 -11.58 -13.30 -42.15
N LEU A 118 -10.39 -13.74 -42.53
CA LEU A 118 -9.60 -14.63 -41.70
C LEU A 118 -8.82 -13.81 -40.66
N VAL A 119 -8.91 -14.22 -39.39
CA VAL A 119 -8.14 -13.64 -38.28
C VAL A 119 -7.38 -14.76 -37.58
N ILE A 120 -6.08 -14.57 -37.40
CA ILE A 120 -5.25 -15.49 -36.61
C ILE A 120 -5.36 -15.09 -35.14
N GLU A 121 -5.66 -16.05 -34.26
CA GLU A 121 -5.77 -15.82 -32.83
C GLU A 121 -4.44 -15.41 -32.22
N THR A 122 -4.50 -14.43 -31.30
CA THR A 122 -3.33 -13.96 -30.55
C THR A 122 -2.69 -15.08 -29.76
N VAL A 123 -1.36 -15.21 -29.89
CA VAL A 123 -0.59 -16.21 -29.15
C VAL A 123 -0.20 -15.66 -27.78
N PHE A 124 -0.48 -16.41 -26.72
CA PHE A 124 -0.08 -16.05 -25.34
C PHE A 124 1.15 -16.87 -24.92
N THR A 125 2.19 -16.20 -24.44
CA THR A 125 3.46 -16.84 -24.07
C THR A 125 3.90 -16.41 -22.67
N PRO A 126 3.75 -17.26 -21.64
CA PRO A 126 4.29 -16.95 -20.31
C PRO A 126 5.82 -17.09 -20.32
N VAL A 127 6.52 -16.13 -19.70
CA VAL A 127 7.98 -16.11 -19.58
C VAL A 127 8.35 -15.85 -18.13
N GLN A 128 9.11 -16.78 -17.54
CA GLN A 128 9.78 -16.58 -16.25
C GLN A 128 11.27 -16.49 -16.48
N MET A 129 11.91 -15.48 -15.88
CA MET A 129 13.34 -15.23 -16.07
C MET A 129 13.95 -14.51 -14.88
N LYS A 130 15.28 -14.52 -14.80
CA LYS A 130 16.03 -13.84 -13.73
C LYS A 130 16.34 -12.41 -14.12
N SER A 131 16.65 -11.59 -13.11
CA SER A 131 17.25 -10.28 -13.35
C SER A 131 18.53 -10.41 -14.18
N ASP A 132 18.76 -9.42 -15.04
CA ASP A 132 19.89 -9.28 -15.97
C ASP A 132 19.90 -10.26 -17.15
N GLU A 133 18.91 -11.15 -17.28
CA GLU A 133 18.71 -11.94 -18.49
C GLU A 133 18.13 -11.09 -19.63
N ASN A 134 18.20 -11.62 -20.86
CA ASN A 134 17.70 -10.93 -22.06
C ASN A 134 16.36 -11.53 -22.48
N LEU A 135 15.32 -10.69 -22.56
CA LEU A 135 14.02 -11.05 -23.12
C LEU A 135 14.07 -11.04 -24.64
N LYS A 136 13.60 -12.13 -25.25
CA LYS A 136 13.53 -12.30 -26.71
C LYS A 136 12.06 -12.32 -27.14
N LEU A 137 11.67 -11.31 -27.91
CA LEU A 137 10.33 -11.15 -28.47
C LEU A 137 10.37 -11.50 -29.95
N ASN A 138 9.46 -12.34 -30.42
CA ASN A 138 9.37 -12.75 -31.81
C ASN A 138 8.44 -11.84 -32.61
N VAL A 139 9.01 -11.12 -33.57
CA VAL A 139 8.29 -10.28 -34.53
C VAL A 139 7.94 -11.17 -35.72
N SER A 140 6.80 -11.86 -35.60
CA SER A 140 6.38 -12.95 -36.51
C SER A 140 5.98 -12.48 -37.93
N ILE A 141 5.95 -11.17 -38.19
CA ILE A 141 5.60 -10.60 -39.49
C ILE A 141 6.62 -9.52 -39.92
N PRO A 142 6.91 -9.37 -41.23
CA PRO A 142 7.89 -8.39 -41.70
C PRO A 142 7.36 -6.95 -41.77
N GLU A 143 6.04 -6.75 -41.79
CA GLU A 143 5.39 -5.43 -41.80
C GLU A 143 5.61 -4.64 -40.50
N LEU A 144 5.15 -3.39 -40.49
CA LEU A 144 5.27 -2.51 -39.33
C LEU A 144 4.42 -3.02 -38.15
N VAL A 145 5.10 -3.35 -37.05
CA VAL A 145 4.49 -3.70 -35.78
C VAL A 145 4.83 -2.71 -34.68
N GLU A 146 3.92 -2.59 -33.72
CA GLU A 146 4.15 -1.91 -32.44
C GLU A 146 4.44 -2.94 -31.35
N VAL A 147 5.41 -2.62 -30.51
CA VAL A 147 5.66 -3.31 -29.25
C VAL A 147 5.07 -2.47 -28.14
N ILE A 148 4.08 -3.02 -27.45
CA ILE A 148 3.31 -2.35 -26.42
C ILE A 148 3.62 -3.00 -25.07
N TYR A 149 4.07 -2.20 -24.12
CA TYR A 149 4.30 -2.62 -22.74
C TYR A 149 3.12 -2.23 -21.86
N LYS A 150 2.77 -3.10 -20.91
CA LYS A 150 1.81 -2.83 -19.85
C LYS A 150 2.29 -3.40 -18.52
N SER A 151 2.48 -2.52 -17.54
CA SER A 151 2.84 -2.89 -16.18
C SER A 151 1.59 -3.02 -15.31
N GLY A 152 1.17 -4.24 -14.97
CA GLY A 152 -0.03 -4.47 -14.15
C GLY A 152 -1.28 -3.76 -14.70
N ASP A 153 -1.85 -2.86 -13.89
CA ASP A 153 -3.05 -2.08 -14.22
C ASP A 153 -2.74 -0.73 -14.91
N ALA A 154 -1.49 -0.45 -15.25
CA ALA A 154 -1.11 0.77 -15.97
C ALA A 154 -1.71 0.81 -17.38
N ALA A 155 -1.75 2.01 -17.95
CA ALA A 155 -2.13 2.22 -19.34
C ALA A 155 -1.13 1.54 -20.30
N ASN A 156 -1.64 1.15 -21.48
CA ASN A 156 -0.80 0.59 -22.54
C ASN A 156 0.19 1.65 -23.04
N GLU A 157 1.46 1.28 -23.13
CA GLU A 157 2.50 2.15 -23.63
C GLU A 157 3.18 1.54 -24.86
N VAL A 158 3.13 2.23 -26.01
CA VAL A 158 3.95 1.86 -27.16
C VAL A 158 5.41 2.19 -26.84
N ILE A 159 6.27 1.18 -26.80
CA ILE A 159 7.69 1.31 -26.44
C ILE A 159 8.62 1.26 -27.65
N CYS A 160 8.25 0.52 -28.69
CA CYS A 160 9.01 0.41 -29.93
C CYS A 160 8.09 0.24 -31.16
N ASN A 161 8.52 0.78 -32.28
CA ASN A 161 8.03 0.48 -33.62
C ASN A 161 9.07 -0.37 -34.33
N VAL A 162 8.66 -1.48 -34.93
CA VAL A 162 9.56 -2.47 -35.51
C VAL A 162 9.11 -2.83 -36.92
N THR A 163 10.07 -2.93 -37.82
CA THR A 163 9.91 -3.51 -39.16
C THR A 163 11.04 -4.52 -39.35
N LYS A 164 11.04 -5.28 -40.45
CA LYS A 164 12.16 -6.17 -40.78
C LYS A 164 13.54 -5.52 -40.68
N ASP A 165 13.67 -4.26 -41.11
CA ASP A 165 14.97 -3.60 -41.27
C ASP A 165 15.19 -2.40 -40.31
N SER A 166 14.19 -2.05 -39.49
CA SER A 166 14.30 -0.90 -38.59
C SER A 166 13.65 -1.12 -37.22
N LEU A 167 14.30 -0.54 -36.21
CA LEU A 167 13.87 -0.55 -34.81
C LEU A 167 13.92 0.90 -34.28
N GLN A 168 12.75 1.41 -33.89
CA GLN A 168 12.62 2.74 -33.30
C GLN A 168 11.97 2.63 -31.93
N CYS A 169 12.72 2.87 -30.87
CA CYS A 169 12.23 2.77 -29.50
C CYS A 169 12.30 4.12 -28.78
N LYS A 170 11.46 4.27 -27.75
CA LYS A 170 11.58 5.36 -26.77
C LYS A 170 12.94 5.35 -26.09
N ASP A 171 13.40 6.51 -25.62
CA ASP A 171 14.76 6.68 -25.08
C ASP A 171 15.09 5.72 -23.93
N ASP A 172 14.11 5.43 -23.06
CA ASP A 172 14.26 4.51 -21.93
C ASP A 172 14.55 3.05 -22.36
N TYR A 173 14.16 2.68 -23.58
CA TYR A 173 14.35 1.33 -24.13
C TYR A 173 15.46 1.28 -25.17
N ARG A 174 15.72 2.39 -25.87
CA ARG A 174 16.62 2.49 -27.04
C ARG A 174 18.01 1.90 -26.82
N HIS A 175 18.56 2.05 -25.62
CA HIS A 175 19.92 1.58 -25.29
C HIS A 175 19.98 0.09 -24.88
N ARG A 176 18.83 -0.52 -24.58
CA ARG A 176 18.73 -1.93 -24.15
C ARG A 176 18.03 -2.82 -25.17
N THR A 177 17.54 -2.26 -26.27
CA THR A 177 16.88 -3.01 -27.34
C THR A 177 17.79 -3.24 -28.54
N SER A 178 17.73 -4.43 -29.15
CA SER A 178 18.38 -4.72 -30.44
C SER A 178 17.53 -5.67 -31.28
N LEU A 179 17.48 -5.44 -32.59
CA LEU A 179 16.74 -6.28 -33.54
C LEU A 179 17.70 -7.16 -34.34
N THR A 180 17.47 -8.48 -34.26
CA THR A 180 18.02 -9.48 -35.17
C THR A 180 16.82 -10.23 -35.75
N TYR A 181 16.22 -9.69 -36.80
CA TYR A 181 14.93 -10.16 -37.31
C TYR A 181 14.92 -11.69 -37.51
N PRO A 182 13.87 -12.41 -37.04
CA PRO A 182 12.62 -11.89 -36.46
C PRO A 182 12.67 -11.58 -34.95
N GLU A 183 13.82 -11.69 -34.30
CA GLU A 183 13.94 -11.56 -32.85
C GLU A 183 14.28 -10.13 -32.41
N LEU A 184 13.40 -9.50 -31.63
CA LEU A 184 13.69 -8.29 -30.87
C LEU A 184 14.17 -8.69 -29.47
N THR A 185 15.39 -8.29 -29.11
CA THR A 185 15.97 -8.54 -27.79
C THR A 185 15.86 -7.28 -26.92
N LEU A 186 15.34 -7.43 -25.70
CA LEU A 186 15.39 -6.44 -24.62
C LEU A 186 16.36 -6.94 -23.53
N ARG A 187 17.43 -6.18 -23.28
CA ARG A 187 18.57 -6.59 -22.46
C ARG A 187 18.43 -6.20 -21.00
N ASP A 188 19.19 -6.88 -20.14
CA ASP A 188 19.42 -6.54 -18.73
C ASP A 188 18.11 -6.44 -17.92
N MET A 189 17.19 -7.39 -18.12
CA MET A 189 15.82 -7.33 -17.57
C MET A 189 15.81 -7.09 -16.05
N LYS A 190 14.95 -6.21 -15.58
CA LYS A 190 14.83 -5.85 -14.15
C LYS A 190 13.48 -6.33 -13.59
N PRO A 191 13.35 -6.52 -12.27
CA PRO A 191 12.06 -6.86 -11.64
C PRO A 191 10.92 -5.92 -12.05
N ARG A 192 11.21 -4.62 -12.16
CA ARG A 192 10.26 -3.58 -12.63
C ARG A 192 9.83 -3.72 -14.10
N ASP A 193 10.60 -4.44 -14.91
CA ASP A 193 10.30 -4.67 -16.32
C ASP A 193 9.30 -5.83 -16.49
N SER A 194 8.85 -6.47 -15.39
CA SER A 194 7.74 -7.44 -15.40
C SER A 194 6.45 -6.80 -15.90
N GLY A 195 5.62 -7.57 -16.58
CA GLY A 195 4.39 -7.10 -17.20
C GLY A 195 4.08 -7.83 -18.50
N SER A 196 3.15 -7.30 -19.29
CA SER A 196 2.82 -7.86 -20.59
C SER A 196 3.47 -7.06 -21.72
N TYR A 197 4.12 -7.76 -22.66
CA TYR A 197 4.66 -7.20 -23.89
C TYR A 197 3.84 -7.73 -25.06
N THR A 198 3.13 -6.85 -25.74
CA THR A 198 2.27 -7.19 -26.87
C THR A 198 2.91 -6.75 -28.18
N ILE A 199 3.01 -7.68 -29.13
CA ILE A 199 3.37 -7.39 -30.52
C ILE A 199 2.07 -7.18 -31.29
N ARG A 200 1.83 -5.96 -31.77
CA ARG A 200 0.62 -5.57 -32.49
C ARG A 200 0.93 -5.25 -33.93
N ASP A 201 0.16 -5.83 -34.85
CA ASP A 201 0.14 -5.40 -36.22
C ASP A 201 -0.61 -4.07 -36.36
N THR A 202 0.09 -3.04 -36.83
CA THR A 202 -0.48 -1.71 -37.01
C THR A 202 -1.46 -1.63 -38.18
N LYS A 203 -1.25 -2.45 -39.23
CA LYS A 203 -2.07 -2.39 -40.45
C LYS A 203 -3.47 -2.94 -40.20
N ASN A 204 -3.57 -4.06 -39.48
CA ASN A 204 -4.84 -4.73 -39.21
C ASN A 204 -5.40 -4.43 -37.81
N ASN A 205 -4.62 -3.73 -36.97
CA ASN A 205 -4.94 -3.43 -35.57
C ASN A 205 -5.25 -4.71 -34.77
N GLU A 206 -4.37 -5.71 -34.89
CA GLU A 206 -4.51 -7.03 -34.27
C GLU A 206 -3.29 -7.37 -33.43
N ASP A 207 -3.53 -7.91 -32.24
CA ASP A 207 -2.46 -8.42 -31.38
C ASP A 207 -2.00 -9.79 -31.90
N ILE A 208 -0.74 -9.88 -32.30
CA ILE A 208 -0.10 -11.09 -32.85
C ILE A 208 0.29 -12.01 -31.69
N GLN A 209 1.01 -11.46 -30.72
CA GLN A 209 1.57 -12.23 -29.61
C GLN A 209 1.67 -11.38 -28.35
N ILE A 210 1.36 -12.00 -27.22
CA ILE A 210 1.42 -11.39 -25.89
C ILE A 210 2.35 -12.23 -25.02
N TYR A 211 3.42 -11.60 -24.55
CA TYR A 211 4.36 -12.19 -23.60
C TYR A 211 4.01 -11.74 -22.18
N ALA A 212 3.62 -12.68 -21.32
CA ALA A 212 3.39 -12.42 -19.90
C ALA A 212 4.71 -12.68 -19.15
N VAL A 213 5.46 -11.61 -18.88
CA VAL A 213 6.83 -11.68 -18.35
C VAL A 213 6.82 -11.46 -16.84
N SER A 214 7.43 -12.40 -16.12
CA SER A 214 7.72 -12.31 -14.69
C SER A 214 9.23 -12.40 -14.48
N VAL A 215 9.83 -11.32 -13.95
CA VAL A 215 11.27 -11.27 -13.65
C VAL A 215 11.47 -11.48 -12.16
N GLU A 216 12.26 -12.50 -11.79
CA GLU A 216 12.56 -12.81 -10.40
C GLU A 216 13.37 -11.69 -9.73
N GLU A 217 13.02 -11.32 -8.50
CA GLU A 217 13.83 -10.42 -7.70
C GLU A 217 15.17 -11.07 -7.35
N PRO A 218 16.29 -10.33 -7.41
CA PRO A 218 17.56 -10.83 -6.91
C PRO A 218 17.38 -11.18 -5.42
N GLY A 219 17.43 -12.48 -5.12
CA GLY A 219 17.22 -12.96 -3.76
C GLY A 219 18.12 -12.23 -2.76
N PHE A 220 17.56 -11.90 -1.59
CA PHE A 220 18.32 -11.23 -0.54
C PHE A 220 19.57 -12.05 -0.23
N PRO A 221 20.77 -11.46 -0.31
CA PRO A 221 21.97 -12.26 -0.26
C PRO A 221 22.14 -12.85 1.14
N VAL A 222 22.53 -14.13 1.20
CA VAL A 222 22.57 -14.92 2.45
C VAL A 222 23.40 -14.24 3.54
N TRP A 223 24.46 -13.51 3.17
CA TRP A 223 25.28 -12.74 4.11
C TRP A 223 24.49 -11.63 4.83
N GLY A 224 23.50 -11.02 4.16
CA GLY A 224 22.62 -10.02 4.76
C GLY A 224 21.77 -10.62 5.88
N ILE A 225 21.24 -11.84 5.66
CA ILE A 225 20.50 -12.58 6.70
C ILE A 225 21.40 -12.91 7.89
N VAL A 226 22.63 -13.37 7.63
CA VAL A 226 23.61 -13.67 8.68
C VAL A 226 23.94 -12.41 9.51
N MET A 227 24.12 -11.26 8.86
CA MET A 227 24.36 -9.98 9.56
C MET A 227 23.20 -9.56 10.46
N ILE A 228 21.95 -9.71 9.99
CA ILE A 228 20.76 -9.40 10.80
C ILE A 228 20.71 -10.28 12.05
N VAL A 229 20.96 -11.59 11.91
CA VAL A 229 20.98 -12.53 13.04
C VAL A 229 22.07 -12.18 14.05
N LEU A 230 23.28 -11.83 13.58
CA LEU A 230 24.38 -11.41 14.44
C LEU A 230 24.05 -10.13 15.23
N ILE A 231 23.44 -9.13 14.58
CA ILE A 231 23.01 -7.90 15.24
C ILE A 231 21.99 -8.21 16.35
N ILE A 232 20.99 -9.05 16.07
CA ILE A 232 19.99 -9.45 17.07
C ILE A 232 20.66 -10.14 18.27
N LEU A 233 21.59 -11.06 18.04
CA LEU A 233 22.33 -11.74 19.11
C LEU A 233 23.14 -10.75 19.97
N CYS A 234 23.84 -9.80 19.34
CA CYS A 234 24.56 -8.75 20.04
C CYS A 234 23.63 -7.86 20.87
N CYS A 235 22.47 -7.48 20.34
CA CYS A 235 21.46 -6.71 21.06
C CYS A 235 20.93 -7.49 22.27
N CYS A 236 20.60 -8.78 22.10
CA CYS A 236 20.16 -9.64 23.20
C CYS A 236 21.21 -9.77 24.30
N ALA A 237 22.48 -9.95 23.93
CA ALA A 237 23.59 -10.00 24.87
C ALA A 237 23.77 -8.66 25.61
N GLY A 238 23.71 -7.54 24.89
CA GLY A 238 23.80 -6.19 25.46
C GLY A 238 22.68 -5.91 26.46
N VAL A 239 21.43 -6.25 26.13
CA VAL A 239 20.28 -6.14 27.04
C VAL A 239 20.46 -7.05 28.25
N GLY A 240 20.92 -8.29 28.06
CA GLY A 240 21.19 -9.22 29.15
C GLY A 240 22.22 -8.68 30.15
N ILE A 241 23.34 -8.15 29.64
CA ILE A 241 24.39 -7.51 30.46
C ILE A 241 23.82 -6.29 31.19
N TYR A 242 23.07 -5.43 30.50
CA TYR A 242 22.44 -4.25 31.10
C TYR A 242 21.48 -4.61 32.24
N LEU A 243 20.63 -5.61 32.04
CA LEU A 243 19.68 -6.08 33.05
C LEU A 243 20.40 -6.71 34.24
N MET A 244 21.46 -7.49 34.01
CA MET A 244 22.28 -8.05 35.10
C MET A 244 22.97 -6.94 35.91
N HIS A 245 23.54 -5.93 35.25
CA HIS A 245 24.15 -4.79 35.93
C HIS A 245 23.12 -3.97 36.72
N ARG A 246 21.93 -3.74 36.15
CA ARG A 246 20.82 -3.07 36.84
C ARG A 246 20.38 -3.85 38.08
N LYS A 247 20.21 -5.17 37.97
CA LYS A 247 19.83 -6.04 39.10
C LYS A 247 20.88 -6.02 40.22
N HIS A 248 22.16 -6.03 39.86
CA HIS A 248 23.24 -5.97 40.85
C HIS A 248 23.21 -4.65 41.66
N ARG A 249 23.02 -3.50 40.99
CA ARG A 249 22.90 -2.19 41.67
C ARG A 249 21.71 -2.13 42.63
N ILE A 250 20.54 -2.61 42.20
CA ILE A 250 19.32 -2.65 43.04
C ILE A 250 19.54 -3.51 44.29
N ASN A 251 20.22 -4.65 44.15
CA ASN A 251 20.51 -5.53 45.28
C ASN A 251 21.45 -4.86 46.30
N GLN A 252 22.48 -4.13 45.87
CA GLN A 252 23.38 -3.42 46.77
C GLN A 252 22.66 -2.33 47.58
N VAL A 253 21.79 -1.55 46.93
CA VAL A 253 21.04 -0.50 47.62
C VAL A 253 20.06 -1.11 48.63
N ARG A 254 19.37 -2.21 48.27
CA ARG A 254 18.49 -2.94 49.19
C ARG A 254 19.22 -3.39 50.47
N VAL A 255 20.43 -3.94 50.35
CA VAL A 255 21.24 -4.35 51.51
C VAL A 255 21.59 -3.14 52.39
N THR A 256 21.87 -2.00 51.78
CA THR A 256 22.20 -0.75 52.49
C THR A 256 20.99 -0.18 53.24
N VAL A 257 19.82 -0.14 52.59
CA VAL A 257 18.56 0.29 53.20
C VAL A 257 18.24 -0.58 54.41
N ASN A 258 18.26 -1.91 54.26
CA ASN A 258 17.95 -2.84 55.34
C ASN A 258 18.87 -2.68 56.56
N ARG A 259 20.16 -2.36 56.34
CA ARG A 259 21.10 -2.13 57.44
C ARG A 259 20.75 -0.85 58.22
N ARG A 260 20.39 0.24 57.53
CA ARG A 260 20.01 1.50 58.19
C ARG A 260 18.68 1.35 58.93
N LEU A 261 17.75 0.61 58.34
CA LEU A 261 16.46 0.29 58.92
C LEU A 261 16.59 -0.48 60.26
N LEU A 262 17.50 -1.46 60.30
CA LEU A 262 17.84 -2.17 61.55
C LEU A 262 18.44 -1.24 62.61
N CYS A 263 19.22 -0.22 62.22
CA CYS A 263 19.78 0.75 63.16
C CYS A 263 18.67 1.62 63.76
N VAL A 264 17.74 2.11 62.93
CA VAL A 264 16.57 2.88 63.39
C VAL A 264 15.70 2.02 64.31
N ASP A 265 15.47 0.75 63.98
CA ASP A 265 14.73 -0.17 64.84
C ASP A 265 15.35 -0.32 66.23
N GLN A 266 16.67 -0.40 66.32
CA GLN A 266 17.38 -0.48 67.60
C GLN A 266 17.24 0.81 68.42
N ILE A 267 17.31 1.98 67.77
CA ILE A 267 17.15 3.28 68.44
C ILE A 267 15.71 3.43 68.95
N VAL A 268 14.72 3.07 68.13
CA VAL A 268 13.29 3.08 68.52
C VAL A 268 13.04 2.16 69.71
N GLN A 269 13.60 0.94 69.71
CA GLN A 269 13.47 0.02 70.85
C GLN A 269 14.12 0.58 72.14
N GLN A 270 15.27 1.25 72.03
CA GLN A 270 15.90 1.89 73.20
C GLN A 270 15.09 3.06 73.76
N ALA A 271 14.27 3.71 72.92
CA ALA A 271 13.38 4.78 73.31
C ALA A 271 12.13 4.28 74.08
N GLU A 272 11.72 3.02 73.90
CA GLU A 272 10.56 2.44 74.60
C GLU A 272 10.75 2.37 76.12
N GLU A 273 11.99 2.18 76.59
CA GLU A 273 12.36 2.14 78.01
C GLU A 273 12.96 3.46 78.51
N GLY A 274 12.90 4.50 77.67
CA GLY A 274 13.77 5.68 77.75
C GLY A 274 13.17 6.92 78.41
N THR A 275 14.04 7.88 78.69
CA THR A 275 13.68 9.28 78.95
C THR A 275 13.28 9.98 77.66
N GLU A 276 12.58 11.12 77.76
CA GLU A 276 12.18 12.00 76.64
C GLU A 276 13.29 12.23 75.60
N GLU A 277 14.54 12.38 76.05
CA GLU A 277 15.70 12.57 75.18
C GLU A 277 15.93 11.41 74.19
N LYS A 278 15.65 10.17 74.59
CA LYS A 278 15.78 9.00 73.69
C LYS A 278 14.67 8.95 72.65
N ILE A 279 13.48 9.46 72.98
CA ILE A 279 12.39 9.61 72.01
C ILE A 279 12.75 10.66 70.96
N ARG A 280 13.37 11.78 71.38
CA ARG A 280 13.87 12.81 70.47
C ARG A 280 14.96 12.27 69.53
N GLU A 281 15.91 11.50 70.07
CA GLU A 281 16.96 10.84 69.27
C GLU A 281 16.37 9.85 68.25
N ALA A 282 15.32 9.10 68.63
CA ALA A 282 14.62 8.21 67.72
C ALA A 282 13.85 8.96 66.61
N ASP A 283 13.16 10.06 66.95
CA ASP A 283 12.47 10.90 65.97
C ASP A 283 13.47 11.52 64.97
N GLU A 284 14.60 12.07 65.45
CA GLU A 284 15.66 12.63 64.58
C GLU A 284 16.27 11.57 63.64
N ALA A 285 16.52 10.35 64.14
CA ALA A 285 17.04 9.26 63.31
C ALA A 285 16.04 8.79 62.22
N ILE A 286 14.73 8.85 62.51
CA ILE A 286 13.69 8.55 61.53
C ILE A 286 13.64 9.65 60.45
N ASP A 287 13.69 10.92 60.85
CA ASP A 287 13.69 12.06 59.94
C ASP A 287 14.92 12.05 59.01
N GLU A 288 16.11 11.75 59.56
CA GLU A 288 17.33 11.59 58.76
C GLU A 288 17.21 10.45 57.75
N LEU A 289 16.61 9.32 58.14
CA LEU A 289 16.40 8.19 57.24
C LEU A 289 15.45 8.56 56.10
N GLU A 290 14.34 9.22 56.40
CA GLU A 290 13.37 9.66 55.39
C GLU A 290 14.01 10.66 54.42
N GLN A 291 14.67 11.71 54.93
CA GLN A 291 15.33 12.72 54.10
C GLN A 291 16.39 12.10 53.18
N GLN A 292 17.11 11.08 53.65
CA GLN A 292 18.11 10.40 52.85
C GLN A 292 17.51 9.67 51.63
N TYR A 293 16.28 9.17 51.74
CA TYR A 293 15.64 8.34 50.71
C TYR A 293 14.49 9.02 49.96
N ASP A 294 14.10 10.23 50.34
CA ASP A 294 12.99 11.04 49.81
C ASP A 294 12.94 11.09 48.26
N ASN A 295 14.11 11.10 47.60
CA ASN A 295 14.22 11.17 46.13
C ASN A 295 14.75 9.89 45.47
N THR A 296 14.59 8.75 46.13
CA THR A 296 15.05 7.46 45.62
C THR A 296 13.89 6.54 45.23
N ILE A 297 14.17 5.49 44.45
CA ILE A 297 13.17 4.45 44.12
C ILE A 297 12.68 3.66 45.36
N TYR A 298 13.23 3.95 46.53
CA TYR A 298 12.86 3.34 47.82
C TYR A 298 12.09 4.30 48.73
N SER A 299 11.82 5.54 48.28
CA SER A 299 11.16 6.58 49.07
C SER A 299 9.86 6.08 49.70
N GLU A 300 8.95 5.50 48.91
CA GLU A 300 7.67 4.96 49.42
C GLU A 300 7.82 3.86 50.48
N GLN A 301 8.80 2.95 50.29
CA GLN A 301 9.01 1.85 51.24
C GLN A 301 9.61 2.34 52.55
N VAL A 302 10.52 3.32 52.48
CA VAL A 302 11.13 3.95 53.65
C VAL A 302 10.10 4.80 54.38
N LEU A 303 9.30 5.58 53.65
CA LEU A 303 8.24 6.44 54.18
C LEU A 303 7.23 5.63 55.00
N MET A 304 6.66 4.57 54.42
CA MET A 304 5.70 3.70 55.13
C MET A 304 6.28 3.12 56.43
N LEU A 305 7.57 2.77 56.43
CA LEU A 305 8.20 2.23 57.63
C LEU A 305 8.46 3.32 58.68
N CYS A 306 8.93 4.49 58.25
CA CYS A 306 9.11 5.66 59.11
C CYS A 306 7.80 6.04 59.79
N GLU A 307 6.67 6.05 59.07
CA GLU A 307 5.32 6.30 59.61
C GLU A 307 4.96 5.30 60.71
N VAL A 308 5.12 3.99 60.46
CA VAL A 308 4.85 2.95 61.47
C VAL A 308 5.71 3.14 62.73
N LYS A 309 6.96 3.57 62.58
CA LYS A 309 7.87 3.81 63.72
C LYS A 309 7.50 5.07 64.49
N ARG A 310 7.10 6.15 63.81
CA ARG A 310 6.56 7.36 64.46
C ARG A 310 5.29 7.05 65.24
N GLU A 311 4.37 6.28 64.68
CA GLU A 311 3.16 5.82 65.39
C GLU A 311 3.50 4.96 66.61
N HIS A 312 4.55 4.15 66.51
CA HIS A 312 5.05 3.41 67.65
C HIS A 312 5.54 4.35 68.76
N LEU A 313 6.40 5.32 68.43
CA LEU A 313 6.96 6.29 69.38
C LEU A 313 5.89 7.18 70.02
N LYS A 314 4.83 7.56 69.29
CA LYS A 314 3.70 8.35 69.82
C LYS A 314 3.06 7.72 71.06
N ARG A 315 3.04 6.39 71.17
CA ARG A 315 2.46 5.69 72.34
C ARG A 315 3.26 5.88 73.63
N TYR A 316 4.56 6.14 73.51
CA TYR A 316 5.48 6.27 74.63
C TYR A 316 5.77 7.72 75.02
N LYS A 317 5.25 8.70 74.25
CA LYS A 317 5.35 10.12 74.61
C LYS A 317 4.52 10.42 75.88
N PRO A 318 5.13 10.99 76.95
CA PRO A 318 4.44 11.41 78.17
C PRO A 318 3.24 12.33 77.88
N GLU A 319 2.16 12.22 78.66
CA GLU A 319 0.91 12.99 78.45
C GLU A 319 1.13 14.52 78.42
N HIS A 320 2.14 15.03 79.12
CA HIS A 320 2.46 16.46 79.14
C HIS A 320 3.00 16.99 77.79
N ILE A 321 3.43 16.11 76.87
CA ILE A 321 3.94 16.45 75.53
C ILE A 321 2.84 16.32 74.46
N LYS A 322 1.81 15.51 74.71
CA LYS A 322 0.66 15.37 73.80
C LYS A 322 -0.09 16.69 73.63
N GLU A 323 -0.22 17.48 74.69
CA GLU A 323 -0.85 18.80 74.64
C GLU A 323 -0.04 19.85 73.85
N GLU A 324 1.29 19.78 73.87
CA GLU A 324 2.14 20.72 73.13
C GLU A 324 2.15 20.43 71.63
N HIS A 325 2.07 19.16 71.23
CA HIS A 325 1.97 18.77 69.83
C HIS A 325 0.61 19.13 69.20
N LEU A 326 -0.50 18.88 69.91
CA LEU A 326 -1.85 19.33 69.52
C LEU A 326 -1.90 20.85 69.32
N ARG A 327 -1.25 21.61 70.22
CA ARG A 327 -1.16 23.07 70.12
C ARG A 327 -0.33 23.55 68.92
N THR A 328 0.56 22.72 68.39
CA THR A 328 1.43 23.04 67.25
C THR A 328 0.74 22.70 65.93
N GLU A 329 -0.01 21.61 65.88
CA GLU A 329 -0.87 21.27 64.73
C GLU A 329 -2.03 22.27 64.57
N ASP A 330 -2.66 22.69 65.67
CA ASP A 330 -3.69 23.73 65.65
C ASP A 330 -3.15 25.05 65.06
N LYS A 331 -1.90 25.42 65.37
CA LYS A 331 -1.24 26.60 64.78
C LYS A 331 -0.98 26.45 63.28
N LYS A 332 -0.62 25.24 62.83
CA LYS A 332 -0.35 24.96 61.42
C LYS A 332 -1.63 24.98 60.59
N ILE A 333 -2.73 24.46 61.15
CA ILE A 333 -4.08 24.58 60.58
C ILE A 333 -4.51 26.04 60.52
N LEU A 334 -4.34 26.79 61.62
CA LEU A 334 -4.70 28.21 61.69
C LEU A 334 -3.95 29.04 60.64
N TRP A 335 -2.65 28.81 60.46
CA TRP A 335 -1.84 29.52 59.46
C TRP A 335 -2.30 29.27 58.02
N LYS A 336 -2.63 28.01 57.66
CA LYS A 336 -3.19 27.70 56.33
C LYS A 336 -4.56 28.32 56.11
N VAL A 337 -5.38 28.45 57.15
CA VAL A 337 -6.68 29.14 57.08
C VAL A 337 -6.48 30.64 56.87
N GLU A 338 -5.51 31.25 57.55
CA GLU A 338 -5.17 32.67 57.36
C GLU A 338 -4.67 32.98 55.94
N GLU A 339 -3.83 32.10 55.37
CA GLU A 339 -3.33 32.23 53.98
C GLU A 339 -4.47 32.19 52.95
N LEU A 340 -5.47 31.33 53.18
CA LEU A 340 -6.68 31.25 52.38
C LEU A 340 -7.53 32.52 52.49
N ILE A 341 -7.66 33.08 53.69
CA ILE A 341 -8.41 34.32 53.93
C ILE A 341 -7.74 35.50 53.22
N ASP A 342 -6.42 35.66 53.31
CA ASP A 342 -5.68 36.75 52.66
C ASP A 342 -5.80 36.68 51.12
N SER A 343 -5.76 35.46 50.59
CA SER A 343 -5.97 35.21 49.15
C SER A 343 -7.38 35.60 48.70
N LEU A 344 -8.41 35.28 49.48
CA LEU A 344 -9.79 35.69 49.21
C LEU A 344 -10.00 37.21 49.35
N GLN A 345 -9.28 37.86 50.27
CA GLN A 345 -9.36 39.29 50.51
C GLN A 345 -8.79 40.12 49.36
N LYS A 346 -7.61 39.75 48.85
CA LYS A 346 -7.01 40.37 47.65
C LYS A 346 -7.92 40.30 46.43
N LEU A 347 -8.72 39.25 46.31
CA LEU A 347 -9.68 39.07 45.21
C LEU A 347 -10.91 39.98 45.35
N ARG A 348 -11.43 40.15 46.57
CA ARG A 348 -12.54 41.07 46.84
C ARG A 348 -12.18 42.51 46.52
N ASP A 349 -10.98 42.92 46.91
CA ASP A 349 -10.52 44.31 46.74
C ASP A 349 -10.13 44.62 45.28
N GLY A 350 -9.92 43.58 44.44
CA GLY A 350 -9.68 43.70 43.00
C GLY A 350 -10.95 43.74 42.13
N ALA A 351 -12.13 43.47 42.69
CA ALA A 351 -13.39 43.35 41.94
C ALA A 351 -14.19 44.67 41.82
N GLU A 352 -13.76 45.76 42.48
CA GLU A 352 -14.45 47.06 42.43
C GLU A 352 -13.91 48.03 41.35
N GLY A 353 -12.99 47.59 40.49
CA GLY A 353 -12.40 48.40 39.41
C GLY A 353 -12.54 47.78 38.02
N GLU A 354 -13.49 48.29 37.24
CA GLU A 354 -13.67 48.13 35.78
C GLU A 354 -14.03 46.75 35.18
N GLN A 355 -14.73 46.84 34.05
CA GLN A 355 -15.78 45.93 33.60
C GLN A 355 -15.33 44.96 32.49
N GLU A 356 -15.84 43.73 32.57
CA GLU A 356 -16.08 42.75 31.47
C GLU A 356 -14.88 42.33 30.58
N ALA A 357 -13.92 41.59 31.15
CA ALA A 357 -13.17 40.55 30.42
C ALA A 357 -12.42 39.52 31.30
N ALA A 358 -12.39 39.67 32.63
CA ALA A 358 -11.54 38.88 33.53
C ALA A 358 -12.31 37.90 34.46
N SER A 359 -13.52 37.48 34.08
CA SER A 359 -14.36 36.64 34.96
C SER A 359 -13.96 35.16 35.02
N PHE A 360 -13.20 34.65 34.05
CA PHE A 360 -12.94 33.21 33.95
C PHE A 360 -11.64 32.79 34.67
N THR A 361 -10.60 33.61 34.59
CA THR A 361 -9.29 33.33 35.22
C THR A 361 -9.34 33.34 36.74
N VAL A 362 -10.20 34.16 37.34
CA VAL A 362 -10.33 34.24 38.79
C VAL A 362 -11.06 33.02 39.37
N VAL A 363 -12.03 32.47 38.65
CA VAL A 363 -12.76 31.26 39.09
C VAL A 363 -11.85 30.03 39.03
N ASP A 364 -11.02 29.90 37.98
CA ASP A 364 -10.05 28.80 37.84
C ASP A 364 -8.98 28.83 38.94
N GLU A 365 -8.49 30.01 39.33
CA GLU A 365 -7.51 30.16 40.41
C GLU A 365 -8.12 29.77 41.77
N ILE A 366 -9.40 30.10 42.00
CA ILE A 366 -10.14 29.73 43.22
C ILE A 366 -10.37 28.21 43.28
N GLU A 367 -10.78 27.60 42.16
CA GLU A 367 -11.03 26.17 42.10
C GLU A 367 -9.73 25.37 42.32
N LYS A 368 -8.60 25.89 41.82
CA LYS A 368 -7.27 25.33 42.08
C LYS A 368 -6.91 25.37 43.56
N HIS A 369 -7.00 26.53 44.23
CA HIS A 369 -6.64 26.63 45.65
C HIS A 369 -7.58 25.84 46.56
N LEU A 370 -8.88 25.78 46.25
CA LEU A 370 -9.83 24.92 46.98
C LEU A 370 -9.52 23.44 46.80
N THR A 371 -9.08 23.04 45.60
CA THR A 371 -8.69 21.65 45.32
C THR A 371 -7.42 21.26 46.08
N GLU A 372 -6.41 22.15 46.11
CA GLU A 372 -5.19 21.93 46.90
C GLU A 372 -5.48 21.86 48.40
N PHE A 373 -6.34 22.72 48.92
CA PHE A 373 -6.75 22.69 50.33
C PHE A 373 -7.54 21.42 50.66
N LYS A 374 -8.48 21.02 49.79
CA LYS A 374 -9.27 19.79 49.97
C LYS A 374 -8.38 18.55 49.96
N LYS A 375 -7.43 18.46 49.03
CA LYS A 375 -6.46 17.37 48.97
C LYS A 375 -5.63 17.30 50.26
N TRP A 376 -5.16 18.45 50.74
CA TRP A 376 -4.42 18.52 52.00
C TRP A 376 -5.26 18.06 53.21
N CYS A 377 -6.55 18.42 53.28
CA CYS A 377 -7.46 17.94 54.32
C CYS A 377 -7.76 16.43 54.22
N GLU A 378 -7.83 15.89 53.00
CA GLU A 378 -8.03 14.45 52.76
C GLU A 378 -6.80 13.63 53.15
N GLU A 379 -5.59 14.10 52.83
CA GLU A 379 -4.33 13.51 53.30
C GLU A 379 -4.28 13.49 54.83
N LYS A 380 -4.66 14.58 55.51
CA LYS A 380 -4.68 14.63 56.98
C LYS A 380 -5.76 13.79 57.63
N ARG A 381 -6.95 13.65 57.03
CA ARG A 381 -8.00 12.76 57.56
C ARG A 381 -7.65 11.28 57.38
N GLY A 382 -6.77 10.95 56.43
CA GLY A 382 -6.21 9.60 56.26
C GLY A 382 -5.18 9.23 57.32
N GLU A 383 -4.59 10.20 58.03
CA GLU A 383 -3.62 9.97 59.09
C GLU A 383 -4.26 9.73 60.47
N ASP A 384 -5.54 10.10 60.67
CA ASP A 384 -6.29 9.99 61.95
C ASP A 384 -7.20 8.74 62.07
N ASN A 385 -7.30 7.90 61.02
CA ASN A 385 -8.00 6.60 61.02
C ASN A 385 -6.99 5.46 61.00
#